data_AF-A0A372Q289-F1
#
_entry.id   AF-A0A372Q289-F1
#
_cell.length_a   1.000
_cell.length_b   1.000
_cell.length_c   1.000
_cell.angle_alpha   90.00
_cell.angle_beta   90.00
_cell.angle_gamma   90.00
#
_symmetry.space_group_name_H-M   'P 1'
#
loop_
_entity.id
_entity.type
_entity.pdbx_description
1 polymer ?
#
loop_
_entity_poly.entity_id
_entity_poly.type
_entity_poly.pdbx_seq_one_letter_code
_entity_poly.pdbx_strand_id
1 'polypeptide(L)'
;KEYIWDHYQDCWTKLRVWDIEGYDRVVFLDSDMLVMKNIDHLMNMNLPKDFLGAVNACTCNPTKKQNYPKDWIPSRCAYTLGPIKPESEDTPPPVELKGYFNSGLLVLTPSKQIFEDLSNFLYNHPDVDSLSFPDQDVLNECFKGKWVPLSYTYNAVKILRTSHASVWEDKAVRNVHYIMSDKPWKKEIVDFEQEYDDVKKTGDQEAISLFILNSWWWKVYKGIEFRIGDDY
;
A
#
# COMPACT_ATOMS: atom_id res chain seq x y z
N LYS A 1 -5.28 -1.79 34.00
CA LYS A 1 -5.11 -2.38 32.65
C LYS A 1 -4.47 -1.29 31.82
N GLU A 2 -3.20 -1.43 31.46
CA GLU A 2 -2.63 -0.60 30.38
C GLU A 2 -3.54 -0.77 29.18
N TYR A 3 -3.91 0.36 28.60
CA TYR A 3 -4.81 0.42 27.46
C TYR A 3 -4.03 -0.16 26.28
N ILE A 4 -4.65 -1.08 25.52
CA ILE A 4 -4.17 -1.68 24.24
C ILE A 4 -3.66 -0.62 23.23
N TRP A 5 -3.90 0.65 23.52
CA TRP A 5 -3.77 1.81 22.67
C TRP A 5 -2.34 2.38 22.67
N ASP A 6 -1.53 2.24 23.72
CA ASP A 6 -0.34 3.09 23.87
C ASP A 6 0.76 2.92 22.80
N HIS A 7 0.84 1.76 22.14
CA HIS A 7 1.84 1.54 21.09
C HIS A 7 1.40 1.94 19.68
N TYR A 8 0.09 2.13 19.41
CA TYR A 8 -0.46 2.41 18.08
C TYR A 8 -1.80 3.17 18.12
N GLN A 9 -1.95 4.10 19.08
CA GLN A 9 -3.19 4.83 19.39
C GLN A 9 -3.92 5.33 18.13
N ASP A 10 -3.17 5.90 17.19
CA ASP A 10 -3.75 6.53 16.00
C ASP A 10 -4.03 5.54 14.85
N CYS A 11 -3.34 4.40 14.79
CA CYS A 11 -3.51 3.42 13.71
C CYS A 11 -4.95 2.89 13.64
N TRP A 12 -5.60 2.73 14.79
CA TRP A 12 -6.96 2.23 14.89
C TRP A 12 -8.03 3.24 14.43
N THR A 13 -7.68 4.53 14.34
CA THR A 13 -8.59 5.55 13.79
C THR A 13 -8.97 5.24 12.34
N LYS A 14 -8.13 4.50 11.61
CA LYS A 14 -8.44 3.98 10.27
C LYS A 14 -9.78 3.23 10.21
N LEU A 15 -10.13 2.48 11.26
CA LEU A 15 -11.38 1.69 11.30
C LEU A 15 -12.64 2.55 11.22
N ARG A 16 -12.56 3.84 11.57
CA ARG A 16 -13.70 4.77 11.46
C ARG A 16 -14.20 4.94 10.02
N VAL A 17 -13.43 4.54 9.01
CA VAL A 17 -13.89 4.55 7.62
C VAL A 17 -15.14 3.68 7.39
N TRP A 18 -15.38 2.66 8.22
CA TRP A 18 -16.62 1.87 8.15
C TRP A 18 -17.82 2.53 8.84
N ASP A 19 -17.59 3.52 9.69
CA ASP A 19 -18.62 4.22 10.48
C ASP A 19 -19.08 5.52 9.81
N ILE A 20 -18.58 5.84 8.62
CA ILE A 20 -19.03 7.03 7.90
C ILE A 20 -20.39 6.77 7.23
N GLU A 21 -21.30 7.73 7.34
CA GLU A 21 -22.63 7.65 6.77
C GLU A 21 -22.74 8.44 5.45
N GLY A 22 -23.72 8.10 4.61
CA GLY A 22 -24.02 8.85 3.39
C GLY A 22 -23.19 8.49 2.16
N TYR A 23 -22.39 7.41 2.20
CA TYR A 23 -21.59 6.93 1.08
C TYR A 23 -21.90 5.46 0.77
N ASP A 24 -22.19 5.15 -0.50
CA ASP A 24 -22.34 3.76 -0.97
C ASP A 24 -20.99 3.06 -1.22
N ARG A 25 -19.93 3.86 -1.32
CA ARG A 25 -18.57 3.41 -1.62
C ARG A 25 -17.55 4.40 -1.09
N VAL A 26 -16.46 3.88 -0.56
CA VAL A 26 -15.29 4.64 -0.12
C VAL A 26 -14.04 4.01 -0.69
N VAL A 27 -13.15 4.86 -1.21
CA VAL A 27 -11.75 4.50 -1.50
C VAL A 27 -10.90 5.21 -0.45
N PHE A 28 -10.44 4.46 0.55
CA PHE A 28 -9.53 4.94 1.57
C PHE A 28 -8.10 4.91 1.04
N LEU A 29 -7.33 5.96 1.35
CA LEU A 29 -5.90 6.08 1.06
C LEU A 29 -5.17 6.47 2.34
N ASP A 30 -4.05 5.82 2.65
CA ASP A 30 -3.13 6.29 3.67
C ASP A 30 -2.56 7.67 3.28
N SER A 31 -2.24 8.50 4.27
CA SER A 31 -1.78 9.89 4.07
C SER A 31 -0.42 10.04 3.38
N ASP A 32 0.33 8.95 3.27
CA ASP A 32 1.64 8.85 2.63
C ASP A 32 1.56 8.23 1.23
N MET A 33 0.43 8.44 0.55
CA MET A 33 0.21 8.02 -0.82
C MET A 33 0.16 9.21 -1.80
N LEU A 34 0.47 8.97 -3.06
CA LEU A 34 0.42 9.97 -4.14
C LEU A 34 -0.29 9.41 -5.36
N VAL A 35 -1.49 9.94 -5.63
CA VAL A 35 -2.27 9.61 -6.82
C VAL A 35 -1.66 10.30 -8.04
N MET A 36 -1.20 9.49 -8.99
CA MET A 36 -0.55 9.91 -10.24
C MET A 36 -1.50 9.91 -11.43
N LYS A 37 -2.58 9.13 -11.36
CA LYS A 37 -3.58 8.98 -12.41
C LYS A 37 -4.98 8.84 -11.81
N ASN A 38 -6.01 9.11 -12.60
CA ASN A 38 -7.40 8.88 -12.18
C ASN A 38 -7.61 7.41 -11.72
N ILE A 39 -8.31 7.27 -10.59
CA ILE A 39 -8.69 5.98 -9.98
C ILE A 39 -10.18 5.92 -9.64
N ASP A 40 -11.01 6.80 -10.23
CA ASP A 40 -12.42 6.95 -9.85
C ASP A 40 -13.25 5.71 -10.19
N HIS A 41 -12.82 4.92 -11.18
CA HIS A 41 -13.46 3.66 -11.53
C HIS A 41 -13.42 2.62 -10.39
N LEU A 42 -12.55 2.79 -9.38
CA LEU A 42 -12.61 1.99 -8.14
C LEU A 42 -13.92 2.21 -7.38
N MET A 43 -14.56 3.39 -7.50
CA MET A 43 -15.86 3.65 -6.90
C MET A 43 -17.00 2.85 -7.55
N ASN A 44 -16.80 2.44 -8.81
CA ASN A 44 -17.81 1.73 -9.60
C ASN A 44 -17.51 0.24 -9.74
N MET A 45 -16.45 -0.26 -9.11
CA MET A 45 -16.09 -1.67 -9.23
C MET A 45 -17.13 -2.57 -8.57
N ASN A 46 -17.33 -3.76 -9.17
CA ASN A 46 -18.12 -4.81 -8.56
C ASN A 46 -17.41 -5.31 -7.29
N LEU A 47 -17.99 -4.98 -6.14
CA LEU A 47 -17.50 -5.41 -4.84
C LEU A 47 -18.65 -6.17 -4.16
N PRO A 48 -18.48 -7.46 -3.82
CA PRO A 48 -19.49 -8.21 -3.10
C PRO A 48 -19.82 -7.51 -1.76
N LYS A 49 -21.04 -7.71 -1.28
CA LYS A 49 -21.46 -7.19 0.02
C LYS A 49 -20.50 -7.68 1.11
N ASP A 50 -20.10 -6.77 2.00
CA ASP A 50 -19.19 -7.02 3.13
C ASP A 50 -17.76 -7.45 2.72
N PHE A 51 -17.38 -7.34 1.44
CA PHE A 51 -16.00 -7.54 0.98
C PHE A 51 -15.24 -6.20 0.96
N LEU A 52 -13.91 -6.28 0.94
CA LEU A 52 -13.03 -5.15 0.64
C LEU A 52 -12.25 -5.36 -0.67
N GLY A 53 -11.95 -4.29 -1.38
CA GLY A 53 -10.95 -4.28 -2.46
C GLY A 53 -9.61 -3.80 -1.91
N ALA A 54 -8.52 -4.51 -2.17
CA ALA A 54 -7.18 -4.11 -1.74
C ALA A 54 -6.09 -4.70 -2.63
N VAL A 55 -4.86 -4.25 -2.45
CA VAL A 55 -3.69 -4.73 -3.20
C VAL A 55 -2.87 -5.69 -2.34
N ASN A 56 -2.34 -6.76 -2.93
CA ASN A 56 -1.43 -7.68 -2.22
C ASN A 56 -0.26 -6.93 -1.54
N ALA A 57 0.07 -7.28 -0.30
CA ALA A 57 1.31 -6.82 0.30
C ALA A 57 2.52 -7.57 -0.29
N CYS A 58 3.68 -6.93 -0.31
CA CYS A 58 4.93 -7.62 -0.59
C CYS A 58 5.39 -8.36 0.66
N THR A 59 5.44 -9.68 0.59
CA THR A 59 5.91 -10.54 1.69
C THR A 59 7.34 -11.02 1.46
N CYS A 60 8.17 -10.32 0.69
CA CYS A 60 9.57 -10.71 0.48
C CYS A 60 10.51 -10.36 1.65
N ASN A 61 10.14 -9.39 2.50
CA ASN A 61 11.02 -8.79 3.52
C ASN A 61 12.43 -8.43 2.98
N PRO A 62 12.55 -7.62 1.91
CA PRO A 62 13.82 -7.37 1.23
C PRO A 62 14.88 -6.74 2.15
N THR A 63 14.44 -5.93 3.11
CA THR A 63 15.32 -5.27 4.11
C THR A 63 15.63 -6.15 5.34
N LYS A 64 15.20 -7.43 5.34
CA LYS A 64 15.45 -8.43 6.39
C LYS A 64 15.12 -7.95 7.81
N LYS A 65 13.97 -7.28 7.98
CA LYS A 65 13.48 -6.84 9.28
C LYS A 65 13.23 -8.07 10.17
N GLN A 66 13.82 -8.09 11.35
CA GLN A 66 13.73 -9.23 12.28
C GLN A 66 12.33 -9.39 12.89
N ASN A 67 11.59 -8.28 13.00
CA ASN A 67 10.24 -8.25 13.55
C ASN A 67 9.15 -8.57 12.51
N TYR A 68 9.51 -8.88 11.26
CA TYR A 68 8.53 -9.31 10.26
C TYR A 68 8.25 -10.82 10.41
N PRO A 69 7.06 -11.31 10.00
CA PRO A 69 6.76 -12.72 10.08
C PRO A 69 7.79 -13.58 9.34
N LYS A 70 8.18 -14.71 9.94
CA LYS A 70 9.27 -15.56 9.44
C LYS A 70 9.00 -16.17 8.07
N ASP A 71 7.74 -16.25 7.67
CA ASP A 71 7.33 -16.76 6.38
C ASP A 71 7.14 -15.68 5.32
N TRP A 72 7.49 -14.43 5.63
CA TRP A 72 7.69 -13.39 4.63
C TRP A 72 9.01 -13.63 3.91
N ILE A 73 8.94 -14.50 2.90
CA ILE A 73 10.05 -14.89 2.03
C ILE A 73 9.63 -14.79 0.55
N PRO A 74 10.59 -14.59 -0.38
CA PRO A 74 10.29 -14.41 -1.80
C PRO A 74 9.41 -15.51 -2.41
N SER A 75 9.61 -16.78 -2.05
CA SER A 75 8.83 -17.91 -2.57
C SER A 75 7.36 -17.92 -2.14
N ARG A 76 6.95 -17.05 -1.21
CA ARG A 76 5.56 -16.87 -0.75
C ARG A 76 4.97 -15.51 -1.13
N CYS A 77 5.71 -14.67 -1.85
CA CYS A 77 5.26 -13.34 -2.23
C CYS A 77 4.39 -13.40 -3.48
N ALA A 78 3.23 -12.73 -3.42
CA ALA A 78 2.30 -12.62 -4.54
C ALA A 78 2.98 -12.05 -5.80
N TYR A 79 3.92 -11.13 -5.63
CA TYR A 79 4.69 -10.53 -6.72
C TYR A 79 5.77 -11.45 -7.30
N THR A 80 6.18 -12.51 -6.58
CA THR A 80 7.13 -13.51 -7.09
C THR A 80 6.42 -14.64 -7.84
N LEU A 81 5.24 -15.04 -7.36
CA LEU A 81 4.58 -16.28 -7.78
C LEU A 81 3.89 -16.22 -9.15
N GLY A 82 3.73 -15.05 -9.74
CA GLY A 82 3.15 -14.94 -11.08
C GLY A 82 2.36 -13.66 -11.25
N PRO A 83 2.09 -13.27 -12.51
CA PRO A 83 1.98 -11.87 -12.84
C PRO A 83 0.71 -11.25 -12.27
N ILE A 84 0.88 -10.20 -11.47
CA ILE A 84 -0.11 -9.15 -11.30
C ILE A 84 0.12 -8.19 -12.47
N LYS A 85 -0.35 -8.55 -13.68
CA LYS A 85 -0.12 -7.69 -14.85
C LYS A 85 -0.72 -6.30 -14.59
N PRO A 86 0.02 -5.22 -14.90
CA PRO A 86 -0.59 -3.92 -15.06
C PRO A 86 -1.53 -3.97 -16.28
N GLU A 87 -2.76 -3.49 -16.10
CA GLU A 87 -3.72 -3.13 -17.16
C GLU A 87 -4.53 -4.22 -17.89
N SER A 88 -4.90 -5.35 -17.26
CA SER A 88 -6.09 -6.08 -17.71
C SER A 88 -7.31 -5.71 -16.86
N GLU A 89 -8.44 -5.40 -17.49
CA GLU A 89 -9.78 -5.40 -16.87
C GLU A 89 -10.12 -6.79 -16.26
N ASP A 90 -9.32 -7.80 -16.59
CA ASP A 90 -9.36 -9.12 -15.99
C ASP A 90 -8.87 -9.09 -14.55
N THR A 91 -9.82 -9.36 -13.66
CA THR A 91 -9.63 -9.95 -12.33
C THR A 91 -8.32 -10.75 -12.26
N PRO A 92 -7.51 -10.60 -11.19
CA PRO A 92 -6.28 -11.36 -11.03
C PRO A 92 -6.53 -12.85 -11.29
N PRO A 93 -5.60 -13.56 -11.95
CA PRO A 93 -5.77 -14.99 -12.20
C PRO A 93 -6.11 -15.69 -10.88
N PRO A 94 -6.92 -16.77 -10.89
CA PRO A 94 -7.29 -17.55 -9.71
C PRO A 94 -6.06 -18.33 -9.22
N VAL A 95 -5.03 -17.61 -8.82
CA VAL A 95 -4.00 -18.12 -7.95
C VAL A 95 -4.64 -18.09 -6.59
N GLU A 96 -4.81 -19.25 -5.96
CA GLU A 96 -5.08 -19.37 -4.53
C GLU A 96 -3.90 -18.76 -3.74
N LEU A 97 -3.74 -17.44 -3.83
CA LEU A 97 -2.98 -16.69 -2.86
C LEU A 97 -3.83 -16.77 -1.59
N LYS A 98 -3.24 -17.26 -0.49
CA LYS A 98 -3.82 -17.25 0.86
C LYS A 98 -4.10 -15.81 1.38
N GLY A 99 -4.31 -14.86 0.48
CA GLY A 99 -3.45 -13.69 0.34
C GLY A 99 -3.55 -12.69 1.48
N TYR A 100 -2.46 -11.96 1.63
CA TYR A 100 -2.29 -10.94 2.64
C TYR A 100 -2.15 -9.59 1.92
N PHE A 101 -3.09 -8.68 2.14
CA PHE A 101 -3.17 -7.39 1.46
C PHE A 101 -2.51 -6.27 2.26
N ASN A 102 -2.08 -5.22 1.56
CA ASN A 102 -1.65 -3.98 2.18
C ASN A 102 -2.86 -3.08 2.47
N SER A 103 -2.96 -2.54 3.69
CA SER A 103 -4.09 -1.72 4.16
C SER A 103 -4.01 -0.24 3.78
N GLY A 104 -3.05 0.15 2.94
CA GLY A 104 -2.86 1.54 2.52
C GLY A 104 -3.91 2.05 1.53
N LEU A 105 -4.40 1.18 0.64
CA LEU A 105 -5.57 1.47 -0.18
C LEU A 105 -6.63 0.42 0.05
N LEU A 106 -7.84 0.87 0.42
CA LEU A 106 -9.00 0.01 0.63
C LEU A 106 -10.19 0.55 -0.17
N VAL A 107 -10.89 -0.33 -0.89
CA VAL A 107 -12.19 -0.04 -1.49
C VAL A 107 -13.25 -0.76 -0.66
N LEU A 108 -14.19 -0.04 -0.08
CA LEU A 108 -15.16 -0.63 0.87
C LEU A 108 -16.52 0.04 0.78
N THR A 109 -17.53 -0.67 1.27
CA THR A 109 -18.85 -0.08 1.56
C THR A 109 -18.92 0.18 3.06
N PRO A 110 -19.15 1.43 3.51
CA PRO A 110 -19.33 1.72 4.92
C PRO A 110 -20.46 0.89 5.53
N SER A 111 -20.26 0.41 6.74
CA SER A 111 -21.21 -0.44 7.45
C SER A 111 -20.93 -0.37 8.94
N LYS A 112 -21.88 0.21 9.68
CA LYS A 112 -21.83 0.28 11.14
C LYS A 112 -21.68 -1.11 11.78
N GLN A 113 -22.33 -2.12 11.21
CA GLN A 113 -22.17 -3.50 11.68
C GLN A 113 -20.73 -3.99 11.53
N ILE A 114 -20.09 -3.75 10.37
CA ILE A 114 -18.69 -4.14 10.18
C ILE A 114 -17.77 -3.35 11.11
N PHE A 115 -18.05 -2.06 11.33
CA PHE A 115 -17.29 -1.26 12.29
C PHE A 115 -17.38 -1.82 13.72
N GLU A 116 -18.58 -2.20 14.17
CA GLU A 116 -18.81 -2.83 15.47
C GLU A 116 -18.09 -4.20 15.55
N ASP A 117 -18.14 -5.00 14.49
CA ASP A 117 -17.46 -6.30 14.41
C ASP A 117 -15.93 -6.13 14.49
N LEU A 118 -15.35 -5.18 13.75
CA LEU A 118 -13.92 -4.85 13.79
C LEU A 118 -13.49 -4.35 15.17
N SER A 119 -14.29 -3.48 15.78
CA SER A 119 -14.03 -2.95 17.13
C SER A 119 -14.08 -4.06 18.18
N ASN A 120 -15.08 -4.95 18.09
CA ASN A 120 -15.21 -6.10 18.97
C ASN A 120 -14.06 -7.09 18.78
N PHE A 121 -13.65 -7.35 17.54
CA PHE A 121 -12.51 -8.22 17.24
C PHE A 121 -11.23 -7.66 17.85
N LEU A 122 -10.93 -6.38 17.64
CA LEU A 122 -9.77 -5.72 18.22
C LEU A 122 -9.77 -5.75 19.75
N TYR A 123 -10.91 -5.43 20.39
CA TYR A 123 -11.03 -5.42 21.85
C TYR A 123 -10.82 -6.81 22.49
N ASN A 124 -11.22 -7.87 21.78
CA ASN A 124 -11.14 -9.25 22.26
C ASN A 124 -9.99 -10.05 21.61
N HIS A 125 -9.08 -9.38 20.89
CA HIS A 125 -8.01 -10.05 20.17
C HIS A 125 -7.08 -10.78 21.16
N PRO A 126 -6.77 -12.06 20.95
CA PRO A 126 -6.10 -12.89 21.95
C PRO A 126 -4.64 -12.49 22.21
N ASP A 127 -3.99 -11.83 21.26
CA ASP A 127 -2.57 -11.46 21.34
C ASP A 127 -2.28 -10.20 20.53
N VAL A 128 -2.74 -9.03 21.00
CA VAL A 128 -2.53 -7.75 20.31
C VAL A 128 -1.05 -7.38 20.20
N ASP A 129 -0.24 -7.80 21.17
CA ASP A 129 1.20 -7.50 21.20
C ASP A 129 1.97 -8.25 20.10
N SER A 130 1.40 -9.31 19.53
CA SER A 130 1.98 -10.06 18.41
C SER A 130 1.80 -9.41 17.03
N LEU A 131 0.93 -8.40 16.91
CA LEU A 131 0.64 -7.74 15.64
C LEU A 131 1.86 -6.96 15.16
N SER A 132 2.43 -7.39 14.03
CA SER A 132 3.61 -6.76 13.43
C SER A 132 3.23 -5.53 12.61
N PHE A 133 2.01 -5.51 12.07
CA PHE A 133 1.42 -4.45 11.27
C PHE A 133 -0.01 -4.21 11.77
N PRO A 134 -0.23 -3.36 12.78
CA PRO A 134 -1.45 -3.37 13.60
C PRO A 134 -2.77 -3.37 12.83
N ASP A 135 -3.07 -2.30 12.08
CA ASP A 135 -4.32 -2.20 11.31
C ASP A 135 -4.38 -3.22 10.17
N GLN A 136 -3.25 -3.46 9.51
CA GLN A 136 -3.15 -4.39 8.39
C GLN A 136 -3.41 -5.83 8.82
N ASP A 137 -2.84 -6.29 9.93
CA ASP A 137 -2.99 -7.65 10.46
C ASP A 137 -4.45 -7.89 10.86
N VAL A 138 -5.04 -6.98 11.64
CA VAL A 138 -6.46 -7.09 12.04
C VAL A 138 -7.38 -7.13 10.82
N LEU A 139 -7.17 -6.26 9.84
CA LEU A 139 -7.99 -6.25 8.63
C LEU A 139 -7.80 -7.54 7.82
N ASN A 140 -6.59 -8.08 7.71
CA ASN A 140 -6.34 -9.34 7.01
C ASN A 140 -6.99 -10.53 7.73
N GLU A 141 -7.07 -10.52 9.06
CA GLU A 141 -7.75 -11.56 9.84
C GLU A 141 -9.27 -11.48 9.68
N CYS A 142 -9.87 -10.29 9.85
CA CYS A 142 -11.32 -10.09 9.75
C CYS A 142 -11.87 -10.32 8.33
N PHE A 143 -11.08 -9.97 7.30
CA PHE A 143 -11.48 -10.11 5.90
C PHE A 143 -10.82 -11.28 5.18
N LYS A 144 -10.33 -12.28 5.93
CA LYS A 144 -9.78 -13.51 5.35
C LYS A 144 -10.80 -14.18 4.43
N GLY A 145 -10.47 -14.29 3.15
CA GLY A 145 -11.37 -14.82 2.11
C GLY A 145 -12.55 -13.91 1.72
N LYS A 146 -12.57 -12.67 2.23
CA LYS A 146 -13.59 -11.64 1.96
C LYS A 146 -12.97 -10.38 1.36
N TRP A 147 -12.06 -10.56 0.41
CA TRP A 147 -11.46 -9.44 -0.31
C TRP A 147 -11.23 -9.72 -1.80
N VAL A 148 -11.25 -8.65 -2.59
CA VAL A 148 -11.03 -8.66 -4.03
C VAL A 148 -9.66 -8.04 -4.32
N PRO A 149 -8.71 -8.78 -4.94
CA PRO A 149 -7.40 -8.25 -5.25
C PRO A 149 -7.44 -7.23 -6.40
N LEU A 150 -6.77 -6.10 -6.18
CA LEU A 150 -6.56 -5.03 -7.15
C LEU A 150 -5.15 -5.11 -7.74
N SER A 151 -4.97 -4.49 -8.91
CA SER A 151 -3.64 -4.33 -9.53
C SER A 151 -2.69 -3.57 -8.60
N TYR A 152 -1.41 -3.94 -8.62
CA TYR A 152 -0.38 -3.29 -7.81
C TYR A 152 -0.27 -1.79 -8.07
N THR A 153 -0.67 -1.34 -9.26
CA THR A 153 -0.62 0.05 -9.71
C THR A 153 -1.45 1.01 -8.84
N TYR A 154 -2.48 0.51 -8.14
CA TYR A 154 -3.31 1.29 -7.21
C TYR A 154 -2.68 1.47 -5.81
N ASN A 155 -1.71 0.65 -5.45
CA ASN A 155 -0.98 0.73 -4.19
C ASN A 155 0.47 0.32 -4.46
N ALA A 156 1.14 1.14 -5.28
CA ALA A 156 2.47 0.89 -5.76
C ALA A 156 3.48 1.25 -4.67
N VAL A 157 3.67 0.32 -3.74
CA VAL A 157 4.62 0.45 -2.63
C VAL A 157 6.02 0.70 -3.18
N LYS A 158 6.68 1.77 -2.71
CA LYS A 158 7.94 2.29 -3.30
C LYS A 158 9.04 1.25 -3.49
N ILE A 159 9.13 0.25 -2.61
CA ILE A 159 10.18 -0.79 -2.66
C ILE A 159 9.96 -1.82 -3.78
N LEU A 160 8.75 -1.90 -4.35
CA LEU A 160 8.47 -2.79 -5.48
C LEU A 160 9.27 -2.42 -6.72
N ARG A 161 9.59 -1.13 -6.92
CA ARG A 161 10.38 -0.65 -8.06
C ARG A 161 11.75 -1.31 -8.17
N THR A 162 12.32 -1.74 -7.05
CA THR A 162 13.59 -2.48 -7.01
C THR A 162 13.40 -3.97 -6.71
N SER A 163 12.62 -4.30 -5.69
CA SER A 163 12.45 -5.69 -5.22
C SER A 163 11.66 -6.57 -6.19
N HIS A 164 10.84 -5.95 -7.04
CA HIS A 164 10.08 -6.61 -8.10
C HIS A 164 10.14 -5.79 -9.40
N ALA A 165 11.35 -5.37 -9.80
CA ALA A 165 11.57 -4.57 -11.01
C ALA A 165 10.98 -5.20 -12.30
N SER A 166 10.82 -6.53 -12.33
CA SER A 166 10.22 -7.25 -13.47
C SER A 166 8.71 -7.03 -13.63
N VAL A 167 8.00 -6.60 -12.59
CA VAL A 167 6.56 -6.28 -12.66
C VAL A 167 6.29 -4.79 -12.66
N TRP A 168 7.26 -4.00 -12.21
CA TRP A 168 7.14 -2.55 -12.08
C TRP A 168 7.22 -1.85 -13.43
N GLU A 169 6.29 -0.94 -13.68
CA GLU A 169 6.29 -0.06 -14.84
C GLU A 169 5.91 1.35 -14.39
N ASP A 170 6.85 2.30 -14.45
CA ASP A 170 6.65 3.69 -13.98
C ASP A 170 5.38 4.29 -14.60
N LYS A 171 5.16 4.05 -15.90
CA LYS A 171 4.00 4.55 -16.64
C LYS A 171 2.69 3.90 -16.24
N ALA A 172 2.67 2.71 -15.65
CA ALA A 172 1.44 2.06 -15.24
C ALA A 172 0.97 2.50 -13.85
N VAL A 173 1.85 3.11 -13.04
CA VAL A 173 1.55 3.49 -11.66
C VAL A 173 0.42 4.52 -11.61
N ARG A 174 -0.60 4.22 -10.80
CA ARG A 174 -1.75 5.10 -10.55
C ARG A 174 -1.68 5.77 -9.21
N ASN A 175 -1.12 5.11 -8.20
CA ASN A 175 -0.97 5.64 -6.86
C ASN A 175 0.25 5.01 -6.16
N VAL A 176 1.22 5.85 -5.81
CA VAL A 176 2.47 5.44 -5.11
C VAL A 176 2.21 5.40 -3.61
N HIS A 177 2.76 4.42 -2.91
CA HIS A 177 2.69 4.33 -1.45
C HIS A 177 4.09 4.43 -0.82
N TYR A 178 4.34 5.52 -0.09
CA TYR A 178 5.62 5.83 0.52
C TYR A 178 5.76 5.21 1.92
N ILE A 179 5.66 3.88 1.98
CA ILE A 179 5.78 3.09 3.22
C ILE A 179 7.10 3.35 3.97
N MET A 180 7.20 2.80 5.19
CA MET A 180 8.37 2.93 6.08
C MET A 180 8.62 4.37 6.54
N SER A 181 9.66 4.58 7.35
CA SER A 181 9.91 5.84 8.03
C SER A 181 10.58 6.90 7.16
N ASP A 182 11.21 6.53 6.05
CA ASP A 182 11.87 7.42 5.08
C ASP A 182 10.84 8.03 4.11
N LYS A 183 10.02 8.94 4.65
CA LYS A 183 9.00 9.67 3.89
C LYS A 183 9.63 10.74 2.96
N PRO A 184 9.01 11.08 1.82
CA PRO A 184 9.54 12.09 0.89
C PRO A 184 9.80 13.43 1.54
N TRP A 185 8.93 13.87 2.45
CA TRP A 185 9.05 15.15 3.16
C TRP A 185 10.15 15.20 4.23
N LYS A 186 10.87 14.08 4.49
CA LYS A 186 12.03 14.11 5.40
C LYS A 186 13.28 14.71 4.76
N LYS A 187 13.34 14.75 3.42
CA LYS A 187 14.42 15.41 2.69
C LYS A 187 13.81 16.14 1.50
N GLU A 188 13.82 17.46 1.58
CA GLU A 188 13.47 18.30 0.44
C GLU A 188 14.50 18.17 -0.67
N ILE A 189 14.02 18.06 -1.91
CA ILE A 189 14.85 18.12 -3.11
C ILE A 189 14.84 19.57 -3.60
N VAL A 190 16.02 20.19 -3.63
CA VAL A 190 16.18 21.61 -3.99
C VAL A 190 16.61 21.75 -5.44
N ASP A 191 17.61 20.96 -5.84
CA ASP A 191 18.13 20.91 -7.20
C ASP A 191 17.98 19.49 -7.74
N PHE A 192 16.88 19.26 -8.46
CA PHE A 192 16.54 17.92 -8.93
C PHE A 192 17.57 17.35 -9.92
N GLU A 193 18.13 18.19 -10.79
CA GLU A 193 19.09 17.72 -11.82
C GLU A 193 20.42 17.36 -11.16
N GLN A 194 20.96 18.26 -10.34
CA GLN A 194 22.22 18.03 -9.65
C GLN A 194 22.13 16.84 -8.67
N GLU A 195 21.06 16.77 -7.86
CA GLU A 195 20.88 15.67 -6.93
C GLU A 195 20.65 14.33 -7.65
N TYR A 196 20.01 14.34 -8.83
CA TYR A 196 19.85 13.13 -9.64
C TYR A 196 21.20 12.65 -10.21
N ASP A 197 22.01 13.57 -10.71
CA ASP A 197 23.35 13.25 -11.20
C ASP A 197 24.25 12.70 -10.09
N ASP A 198 24.13 13.26 -8.89
CA ASP A 198 24.89 12.80 -7.73
C ASP A 198 24.46 11.41 -7.25
N VAL A 199 23.16 11.12 -7.20
CA VAL A 199 22.69 9.75 -6.87
C VAL A 199 23.06 8.76 -7.96
N LYS A 200 22.99 9.15 -9.25
CA LYS A 200 23.42 8.30 -10.37
C LYS A 200 24.88 7.88 -10.30
N LYS A 201 25.78 8.80 -9.90
CA LYS A 201 27.22 8.50 -9.74
C LYS A 201 27.51 7.42 -8.71
N THR A 202 26.60 7.18 -7.76
CA THR A 202 26.76 6.11 -6.76
C THR A 202 26.61 4.71 -7.35
N GLY A 203 25.88 4.56 -8.45
CA GLY A 203 25.52 3.26 -9.04
C GLY A 203 24.50 2.45 -8.21
N ASP A 204 24.06 2.96 -7.06
CA ASP A 204 23.10 2.28 -6.18
C ASP A 204 21.68 2.39 -6.76
N GLN A 205 21.17 1.26 -7.25
CA GLN A 205 19.85 1.17 -7.87
C GLN A 205 18.72 1.47 -6.88
N GLU A 206 18.91 1.17 -5.59
CA GLU A 206 17.91 1.48 -4.55
C GLU A 206 17.86 2.97 -4.29
N ALA A 207 19.02 3.61 -4.13
CA ALA A 207 19.11 5.06 -3.97
C ALA A 207 18.55 5.82 -5.19
N ILE A 208 18.90 5.38 -6.41
CA ILE A 208 18.38 5.96 -7.66
C ILE A 208 16.86 5.81 -7.73
N SER A 209 16.34 4.63 -7.41
CA SER A 209 14.90 4.37 -7.42
C SER A 209 14.14 5.20 -6.40
N LEU A 210 14.68 5.30 -5.18
CA LEU A 210 14.08 6.11 -4.11
C LEU A 210 14.09 7.60 -4.49
N PHE A 211 15.17 8.09 -5.10
CA PHE A 211 15.24 9.46 -5.59
C PHE A 211 14.16 9.74 -6.64
N ILE A 212 14.02 8.86 -7.66
CA ILE A 212 13.02 9.00 -8.70
C ILE A 212 11.61 9.08 -8.09
N LEU A 213 11.25 8.15 -7.20
CA LEU A 213 9.92 8.16 -6.58
C LEU A 213 9.69 9.36 -5.66
N ASN A 214 10.68 9.76 -4.87
CA ASN A 214 10.56 10.96 -4.02
C ASN A 214 10.46 12.24 -4.85
N SER A 215 11.06 12.26 -6.04
CA SER A 215 10.93 13.40 -6.95
C SER A 215 9.49 13.57 -7.45
N TRP A 216 8.73 12.49 -7.65
CA TRP A 216 7.31 12.58 -8.02
C TRP A 216 6.49 13.28 -6.94
N TRP A 217 6.74 12.97 -5.66
CA TRP A 217 6.10 13.67 -4.53
C TRP A 217 6.39 15.17 -4.56
N TRP A 218 7.66 15.55 -4.67
CA TRP A 218 8.06 16.95 -4.66
C TRP A 218 7.60 17.71 -5.91
N LYS A 219 7.51 17.04 -7.07
CA LYS A 219 6.93 17.58 -8.30
C LYS A 219 5.48 18.03 -8.07
N VAL A 220 4.66 17.15 -7.49
CA VAL A 220 3.26 17.46 -7.17
C VAL A 220 3.15 18.50 -6.05
N TYR A 221 3.91 18.34 -4.96
CA TYR A 221 3.86 19.24 -3.82
C TYR A 221 4.26 20.68 -4.16
N LYS A 222 5.31 20.86 -4.99
CA LYS A 222 5.78 22.19 -5.42
C LYS A 222 5.06 22.73 -6.66
N GLY A 223 4.26 21.91 -7.35
CA GLY A 223 3.60 22.27 -8.60
C GLY A 223 4.58 22.58 -9.74
N ILE A 224 5.73 21.89 -9.79
CA ILE A 224 6.80 22.15 -10.76
C ILE A 224 6.74 21.11 -11.88
N GLU A 225 6.94 21.51 -13.15
CA GLU A 225 7.23 20.58 -14.24
C GLU A 225 8.74 20.53 -14.52
N PHE A 226 9.33 19.35 -14.45
CA PHE A 226 10.70 19.07 -14.89
C PHE A 226 10.81 17.59 -15.30
N ARG A 227 11.85 17.24 -16.05
CA ARG A 227 12.09 15.91 -16.62
C ARG A 227 13.13 15.15 -15.81
N ILE A 228 12.76 14.06 -15.13
CA ILE A 228 13.71 13.06 -14.60
C ILE A 228 13.48 11.73 -15.32
N GLY A 229 14.51 11.20 -15.97
CA GLY A 229 14.42 9.90 -16.65
C GLY A 229 13.50 9.93 -17.88
N ASP A 230 12.85 8.80 -18.20
CA ASP A 230 11.98 8.63 -19.39
C ASP A 230 10.57 9.24 -19.19
N ASP A 231 10.48 10.42 -18.58
CA ASP A 231 9.24 11.16 -18.32
C ASP A 231 8.50 11.51 -19.63
N TYR A 232 7.50 10.69 -20.00
CA TYR A 232 6.29 11.03 -20.80
C TYR A 232 5.16 10.04 -20.53
#